data_AF-A0A925BFE3-F1
#
_entry.id   AF-A0A925BFE3-F1
#
_cell.length_a   1.000
_cell.length_b   1.000
_cell.length_c   1.000
_cell.angle_alpha   90.00
_cell.angle_beta   90.00
_cell.angle_gamma   90.00
#
_symmetry.space_group_name_H-M   'P 1'
#
loop_
_entity.id
_entity.type
_entity.pdbx_description
1 polymer ?
#
loop_
_entity_poly.entity_id
_entity_poly.type
_entity_poly.pdbx_seq_one_letter_code
_entity_poly.pdbx_strand_id
1 'polypeptide(L)'
;PEPPPEDTESRHTAWYHEPIDNGARWDEPFLAAYIGKVLVEYGVPFYFTNNPDKPAGMVSINYSLQTMRDLVSSLELGETGYGFVVSTDGTYLTHPVRELVTSSTIFDSVGEQDSALRSGAQQALNGESVMIDGIDPITQDGSWTFFEPLPVTGWALGVVMNKNEFMADPHETLRQQVTIALSGAVFIVLATAVTLRVDQVTNRSLWIVSGVFSLLCIVLIVVVCFLATTLERRVGVQVVEDSAVQSYLEDYTNPAPSETQVSAPPIIIPTGIYVQTVEFPNPTSVSLTGYIWQRYPADLDENIVRGFTLPQVSSSGYMLDEIQRQEQNGSELIVWNFSFNLRQAFNPEWFPFDTRDITVRIAPRDLSQNIIFTPDFDAYDLMNPRLLPGVDPTVNVNNWRLESSSYSYQLDSYNTSFGLTNQAQIGHAPEMAFTLNTQRSFLGPFIAYLLPGIVIALMLFAFLLYEGKPGEPVQIMTALNYTAALFFVIAITHTGLRSSIGAVGITYMENLYILLYVVIIIIAVNTFLLSNRPNIFIVSFRHNLLIKVLYWPLFIGVMLIATLLIFVYS
;
A
#
# COMPACT_ATOMS: atom_id res chain seq x y z
N PRO A 1 -52.32 2.44 9.35
CA PRO A 1 -52.50 3.21 10.61
C PRO A 1 -52.34 4.69 10.30
N GLU A 2 -53.36 5.50 10.55
CA GLU A 2 -53.29 6.96 10.38
C GLU A 2 -52.41 7.53 11.52
N PRO A 3 -51.40 8.38 11.24
CA PRO A 3 -50.62 9.02 12.28
C PRO A 3 -51.50 9.97 13.12
N PRO A 4 -51.15 10.24 14.38
CA PRO A 4 -51.92 11.13 15.23
C PRO A 4 -51.99 12.55 14.63
N PRO A 5 -53.17 13.20 14.64
CA PRO A 5 -53.43 14.43 13.89
C PRO A 5 -52.73 15.70 14.41
N GLU A 6 -51.90 15.60 15.43
CA GLU A 6 -51.28 16.76 16.10
C GLU A 6 -49.88 17.13 15.58
N ASP A 7 -49.34 16.44 14.57
CA ASP A 7 -47.98 16.69 14.08
C ASP A 7 -47.88 16.55 12.55
N THR A 8 -48.60 17.39 11.80
CA THR A 8 -48.64 17.33 10.32
C THR A 8 -47.38 17.88 9.63
N GLU A 9 -46.46 18.52 10.35
CA GLU A 9 -45.26 19.15 9.78
C GLU A 9 -43.92 18.54 10.24
N SER A 10 -43.88 17.53 11.13
CA SER A 10 -42.60 16.93 11.49
C SER A 10 -42.09 15.94 10.45
N ARG A 11 -40.76 15.81 10.35
CA ARG A 11 -40.08 14.76 9.57
C ARG A 11 -40.56 13.34 9.94
N HIS A 12 -41.25 13.15 11.07
CA HIS A 12 -41.76 11.85 11.51
C HIS A 12 -43.14 11.47 10.94
N THR A 13 -43.86 12.40 10.31
CA THR A 13 -45.17 12.17 9.67
C THR A 13 -45.22 12.59 8.21
N ALA A 14 -44.17 13.27 7.73
CA ALA A 14 -44.00 13.67 6.33
C ALA A 14 -44.26 12.52 5.35
N TRP A 15 -43.78 11.31 5.67
CA TRP A 15 -43.99 10.09 4.87
C TRP A 15 -45.46 9.74 4.59
N TYR A 16 -46.41 10.27 5.38
CA TYR A 16 -47.85 10.07 5.17
C TYR A 16 -48.51 11.26 4.47
N HIS A 17 -48.15 12.49 4.84
CA HIS A 17 -48.81 13.70 4.35
C HIS A 17 -48.29 14.13 2.97
N GLU A 18 -46.97 14.02 2.73
CA GLU A 18 -46.34 14.43 1.47
C GLU A 18 -46.94 13.72 0.25
N PRO A 19 -47.09 12.38 0.23
CA PRO A 19 -47.68 11.71 -0.92
C PRO A 19 -49.21 11.84 -1.00
N ILE A 20 -49.90 12.13 0.11
CA ILE A 20 -51.34 12.42 0.09
C ILE A 20 -51.63 13.77 -0.56
N ASP A 21 -50.83 14.79 -0.24
CA ASP A 21 -51.03 16.16 -0.72
C ASP A 21 -50.45 16.39 -2.11
N ASN A 22 -49.28 15.79 -2.39
CA ASN A 22 -48.50 16.05 -3.61
C ASN A 22 -48.52 14.89 -4.62
N GLY A 23 -49.21 13.79 -4.32
CA GLY A 23 -49.27 12.61 -5.18
C GLY A 23 -48.07 11.66 -5.02
N ALA A 24 -47.98 10.66 -5.90
CA ALA A 24 -46.98 9.59 -5.77
C ALA A 24 -45.54 10.14 -5.83
N ARG A 25 -44.74 9.86 -4.79
CA ARG A 25 -43.38 10.41 -4.66
C ARG A 25 -42.50 9.61 -3.70
N TRP A 26 -41.19 9.84 -3.83
CA TRP A 26 -40.20 9.47 -2.83
C TRP A 26 -40.13 10.51 -1.73
N ASP A 27 -40.03 10.06 -0.49
CA ASP A 27 -39.80 10.90 0.67
C ASP A 27 -38.32 10.93 1.05
N GLU A 28 -37.89 12.06 1.63
CA GLU A 28 -36.52 12.20 2.13
C GLU A 28 -36.27 11.23 3.30
N PRO A 29 -35.04 10.70 3.47
CA PRO A 29 -34.80 9.65 4.45
C PRO A 29 -35.15 10.09 5.87
N PHE A 30 -35.87 9.24 6.58
CA PHE A 30 -36.30 9.53 7.95
C PHE A 30 -36.04 8.34 8.87
N LEU A 31 -35.83 8.65 10.16
CA LEU A 31 -35.71 7.62 11.18
C LEU A 31 -37.10 7.07 11.51
N ALA A 32 -37.37 5.83 11.10
CA ALA A 32 -38.59 5.15 11.45
C ALA A 32 -38.56 4.77 12.94
N ALA A 33 -39.19 5.59 13.79
CA ALA A 33 -39.11 5.50 15.25
C ALA A 33 -39.50 4.12 15.82
N TYR A 34 -40.38 3.38 15.13
CA TYR A 34 -40.79 2.03 15.55
C TYR A 34 -39.77 0.94 15.17
N ILE A 35 -38.98 1.16 14.13
CA ILE A 35 -38.05 0.17 13.54
C ILE A 35 -36.60 0.51 13.91
N GLY A 36 -36.32 1.75 14.33
CA GLY A 36 -34.99 2.23 14.68
C GLY A 36 -34.03 2.29 13.49
N LYS A 37 -34.55 2.28 12.26
CA LYS A 37 -33.79 2.30 11.01
C LYS A 37 -34.12 3.54 10.19
N VAL A 38 -33.14 4.06 9.46
CA VAL A 38 -33.35 5.10 8.46
C VAL A 38 -33.90 4.44 7.19
N LEU A 39 -35.05 4.90 6.75
CA LEU A 39 -35.76 4.35 5.60
C LEU A 39 -35.97 5.43 4.54
N VAL A 40 -36.04 4.96 3.30
CA VAL A 40 -36.57 5.72 2.16
C VAL A 40 -37.93 5.11 1.81
N GLU A 41 -38.96 5.93 1.72
CA GLU A 41 -40.33 5.49 1.44
C GLU A 41 -40.81 6.05 0.10
N TYR A 42 -41.46 5.22 -0.72
CA TYR A 42 -42.22 5.67 -1.88
C TYR A 42 -43.69 5.46 -1.61
N GLY A 43 -44.43 6.56 -1.46
CA GLY A 43 -45.85 6.56 -1.15
C GLY A 43 -46.71 6.78 -2.39
N VAL A 44 -47.81 6.04 -2.49
CA VAL A 44 -48.87 6.25 -3.49
C VAL A 44 -50.22 6.36 -2.80
N PRO A 45 -50.95 7.49 -2.92
CA PRO A 45 -52.29 7.60 -2.38
C PRO A 45 -53.28 6.74 -3.17
N PHE A 46 -54.25 6.15 -2.49
CA PHE A 46 -55.40 5.52 -3.12
C PHE A 46 -56.68 6.19 -2.65
N TYR A 47 -57.68 6.22 -3.52
CA TYR A 47 -58.91 7.00 -3.34
C TYR A 47 -60.12 6.09 -3.16
N PHE A 48 -61.15 6.58 -2.49
CA PHE A 48 -62.40 5.84 -2.39
C PHE A 48 -63.06 5.72 -3.77
N THR A 49 -63.52 4.52 -4.13
CA THR A 49 -64.24 4.28 -5.40
C THR A 49 -65.48 5.17 -5.56
N ASN A 50 -66.05 5.62 -4.43
CA ASN A 50 -67.27 6.40 -4.35
C ASN A 50 -66.99 7.92 -4.29
N ASN A 51 -65.74 8.32 -4.11
CA ASN A 51 -65.32 9.72 -4.06
C ASN A 51 -63.84 9.85 -4.48
N PRO A 52 -63.58 10.10 -5.78
CA PRO A 52 -62.23 10.21 -6.32
C PRO A 52 -61.41 11.36 -5.74
N ASP A 53 -62.06 12.38 -5.16
CA ASP A 53 -61.38 13.57 -4.64
C ASP A 53 -60.96 13.42 -3.17
N LYS A 54 -61.30 12.30 -2.52
CA LYS A 54 -60.94 12.02 -1.13
C LYS A 54 -59.98 10.83 -1.02
N PRO A 55 -58.72 11.04 -0.58
CA PRO A 55 -57.79 9.94 -0.34
C PRO A 55 -58.35 9.04 0.76
N ALA A 56 -58.33 7.73 0.49
CA ALA A 56 -58.73 6.67 1.41
C ALA A 56 -57.55 6.17 2.25
N GLY A 57 -56.34 6.41 1.77
CA GLY A 57 -55.10 6.08 2.45
C GLY A 57 -53.92 6.08 1.49
N MET A 58 -52.81 5.51 1.92
CA MET A 58 -51.59 5.35 1.13
C MET A 58 -51.17 3.89 1.11
N VAL A 59 -50.61 3.46 -0.03
CA VAL A 59 -49.77 2.28 -0.14
C VAL A 59 -48.33 2.75 -0.28
N SER A 60 -47.43 2.21 0.52
CA SER A 60 -46.02 2.57 0.46
C SER A 60 -45.11 1.37 0.31
N ILE A 61 -43.94 1.60 -0.28
CA ILE A 61 -42.82 0.65 -0.28
C ILE A 61 -41.68 1.29 0.49
N ASN A 62 -41.05 0.51 1.37
CA ASN A 62 -39.91 0.97 2.16
C ASN A 62 -38.65 0.31 1.62
N TYR A 63 -37.67 1.14 1.26
CA TYR A 63 -36.31 0.72 0.99
C TYR A 63 -35.43 1.08 2.18
N SER A 64 -34.61 0.12 2.62
CA SER A 64 -33.62 0.40 3.64
C SER A 64 -32.45 1.16 3.00
N LEU A 65 -31.94 2.16 3.72
CA LEU A 65 -30.74 2.90 3.30
C LEU A 65 -29.52 1.95 3.17
N GLN A 66 -29.51 0.86 3.95
CA GLN A 66 -28.49 -0.19 3.87
C GLN A 66 -28.47 -0.84 2.49
N THR A 67 -29.63 -1.25 1.96
CA THR A 67 -29.73 -1.87 0.63
C THR A 67 -29.23 -0.94 -0.48
N MET A 68 -29.47 0.36 -0.33
CA MET A 68 -28.96 1.37 -1.28
C MET A 68 -27.44 1.51 -1.17
N ARG A 69 -26.92 1.49 0.06
CA ARG A 69 -25.48 1.49 0.31
C ARG A 69 -24.83 0.27 -0.34
N ASP A 70 -25.37 -0.92 -0.11
CA ASP A 70 -24.87 -2.20 -0.64
C ASP A 70 -24.84 -2.18 -2.19
N LEU A 71 -25.84 -1.55 -2.83
CA LEU A 71 -25.90 -1.43 -4.29
C LEU A 71 -24.87 -0.43 -4.86
N VAL A 72 -24.65 0.69 -4.16
CA VAL A 72 -23.65 1.68 -4.57
C VAL A 72 -22.23 1.14 -4.35
N SER A 73 -22.05 0.35 -3.30
CA SER A 73 -20.77 -0.21 -2.91
C SER A 73 -20.41 -1.51 -3.65
N SER A 74 -21.35 -2.12 -4.37
CA SER A 74 -21.08 -3.19 -5.34
C SER A 74 -20.52 -2.69 -6.67
N LEU A 75 -20.37 -1.37 -6.85
CA LEU A 75 -19.73 -0.81 -8.04
C LEU A 75 -18.22 -1.08 -7.97
N GLU A 76 -17.66 -1.67 -9.02
CA GLU A 76 -16.22 -1.86 -9.16
C GLU A 76 -15.54 -0.52 -9.51
N LEU A 77 -15.10 0.23 -8.49
CA LEU A 77 -14.56 1.60 -8.63
C LEU A 77 -13.04 1.69 -8.42
N GLY A 78 -12.35 0.55 -8.37
CA GLY A 78 -10.94 0.44 -7.98
C GLY A 78 -10.76 0.07 -6.50
N GLU A 79 -9.53 0.09 -6.01
CA GLU A 79 -9.20 -0.27 -4.62
C GLU A 79 -9.53 0.85 -3.62
N THR A 80 -9.44 2.11 -4.05
CA THR A 80 -9.70 3.29 -3.20
C THR A 80 -10.82 4.19 -3.74
N GLY A 81 -11.47 3.78 -4.83
CA GLY A 81 -12.68 4.44 -5.33
C GLY A 81 -13.91 4.10 -4.49
N TYR A 82 -14.86 5.04 -4.41
CA TYR A 82 -16.09 4.86 -3.64
C TYR A 82 -17.26 5.62 -4.26
N GLY A 83 -18.48 5.18 -3.95
CA GLY A 83 -19.72 5.82 -4.37
C GLY A 83 -20.48 6.43 -3.19
N PHE A 84 -21.24 7.48 -3.45
CA PHE A 84 -22.11 8.14 -2.47
C PHE A 84 -23.35 8.70 -3.17
N VAL A 85 -24.46 8.84 -2.45
CA VAL A 85 -25.71 9.42 -2.98
C VAL A 85 -26.07 10.65 -2.16
N VAL A 86 -26.50 11.72 -2.83
CA VAL A 86 -26.98 12.95 -2.19
C VAL A 86 -28.43 13.22 -2.54
N SER A 87 -29.21 13.64 -1.55
CA SER A 87 -30.62 14.04 -1.70
C SER A 87 -30.78 15.40 -2.37
N THR A 88 -32.02 15.80 -2.61
CA THR A 88 -32.37 17.09 -3.23
C THR A 88 -31.88 18.30 -2.43
N ASP A 89 -31.78 18.16 -1.11
CA ASP A 89 -31.27 19.19 -0.19
C ASP A 89 -29.74 19.13 0.01
N GLY A 90 -29.05 18.19 -0.64
CA GLY A 90 -27.61 18.00 -0.55
C GLY A 90 -27.15 17.18 0.66
N THR A 91 -28.08 16.57 1.40
CA THR A 91 -27.73 15.63 2.49
C THR A 91 -27.16 14.34 1.91
N TYR A 92 -26.10 13.81 2.52
CA TYR A 92 -25.57 12.50 2.13
C TYR A 92 -26.53 11.39 2.57
N LEU A 93 -27.01 10.58 1.61
CA LEU A 93 -27.83 9.40 1.86
C LEU A 93 -26.96 8.15 2.01
N THR A 94 -25.89 8.05 1.24
CA THR A 94 -24.86 7.01 1.41
C THR A 94 -23.51 7.69 1.28
N HIS A 95 -22.53 7.28 2.08
CA HIS A 95 -21.16 7.78 2.02
C HIS A 95 -20.23 6.80 2.77
N PRO A 96 -18.95 6.61 2.36
CA PRO A 96 -18.00 5.76 3.09
C PRO A 96 -17.82 6.20 4.55
N VAL A 97 -17.73 7.52 4.78
CA VAL A 97 -17.65 8.12 6.12
C VAL A 97 -19.06 8.31 6.70
N ARG A 98 -19.40 7.49 7.69
CA ARG A 98 -20.75 7.43 8.30
C ARG A 98 -21.19 8.74 8.97
N GLU A 99 -20.24 9.48 9.52
CA GLU A 99 -20.49 10.77 10.19
C GLU A 99 -21.09 11.80 9.22
N LEU A 100 -20.69 11.75 7.94
CA LEU A 100 -21.17 12.68 6.91
C LEU A 100 -22.64 12.46 6.54
N VAL A 101 -23.11 11.21 6.58
CA VAL A 101 -24.53 10.84 6.34
C VAL A 101 -25.46 11.44 7.39
N THR A 102 -24.96 11.69 8.61
CA THR A 102 -25.81 12.04 9.76
C THR A 102 -25.78 13.52 10.11
N SER A 103 -24.74 14.25 9.69
CA SER A 103 -24.43 15.57 10.27
C SER A 103 -23.99 16.65 9.28
N SER A 104 -23.91 16.34 7.98
CA SER A 104 -23.41 17.29 6.97
C SER A 104 -24.13 17.18 5.64
N THR A 105 -24.17 18.29 4.92
CA THR A 105 -24.49 18.32 3.50
C THR A 105 -23.20 18.42 2.68
N ILE A 106 -23.27 18.04 1.40
CA ILE A 106 -22.20 18.28 0.41
C ILE A 106 -21.88 19.78 0.23
N PHE A 107 -22.68 20.65 0.86
CA PHE A 107 -22.57 22.10 0.83
C PHE A 107 -22.02 22.71 2.12
N ASP A 108 -21.73 21.92 3.16
CA ASP A 108 -21.28 22.45 4.46
C ASP A 108 -19.74 22.54 4.59
N SER A 109 -18.96 21.96 3.67
CA SER A 109 -17.50 22.06 3.68
C SER A 109 -17.00 23.42 3.12
N VAL A 110 -16.10 24.07 3.86
CA VAL A 110 -15.65 25.46 3.63
C VAL A 110 -14.18 25.48 3.19
N GLY A 111 -13.94 25.42 1.87
CA GLY A 111 -12.62 25.59 1.24
C GLY A 111 -12.71 25.97 -0.25
N GLU A 112 -11.63 26.55 -0.83
CA GLU A 112 -11.59 26.90 -2.27
C GLU A 112 -11.69 25.66 -3.19
N GLN A 113 -11.20 24.50 -2.73
CA GLN A 113 -11.25 23.23 -3.48
C GLN A 113 -12.62 22.54 -3.41
N ASP A 114 -13.40 22.79 -2.34
CA ASP A 114 -14.81 22.34 -2.23
C ASP A 114 -15.73 23.03 -3.25
N SER A 115 -15.30 24.14 -3.86
CA SER A 115 -16.10 24.88 -4.83
C SER A 115 -16.44 24.07 -6.08
N ALA A 116 -15.52 23.22 -6.55
CA ALA A 116 -15.72 22.38 -7.73
C ALA A 116 -16.67 21.22 -7.43
N LEU A 117 -16.48 20.53 -6.31
CA LEU A 117 -17.35 19.43 -5.85
C LEU A 117 -18.78 19.93 -5.63
N ARG A 118 -18.91 21.08 -4.95
CA ARG A 118 -20.18 21.78 -4.75
C ARG A 118 -20.87 22.13 -6.07
N SER A 119 -20.12 22.70 -7.02
CA SER A 119 -20.67 23.05 -8.32
C SER A 119 -21.11 21.82 -9.10
N GLY A 120 -20.39 20.71 -8.97
CA GLY A 120 -20.72 19.43 -9.60
C GLY A 120 -21.99 18.83 -9.02
N ALA A 121 -22.09 18.77 -7.69
CA ALA A 121 -23.29 18.32 -7.00
C ALA A 121 -24.52 19.18 -7.36
N GLN A 122 -24.37 20.51 -7.43
CA GLN A 122 -25.47 21.40 -7.79
C GLN A 122 -25.93 21.24 -9.25
N GLN A 123 -24.99 21.00 -10.19
CA GLN A 123 -25.33 20.69 -11.59
C GLN A 123 -26.08 19.35 -11.70
N ALA A 124 -25.63 18.33 -10.98
CA ALA A 124 -26.29 17.03 -10.97
C ALA A 124 -27.67 17.05 -10.33
N LEU A 125 -27.87 17.78 -9.24
CA LEU A 125 -29.21 17.99 -8.67
C LEU A 125 -30.15 18.77 -9.61
N ASN A 126 -29.61 19.55 -10.56
CA ASN A 126 -30.38 20.18 -11.63
C ASN A 126 -30.60 19.28 -12.86
N GLY A 127 -30.14 18.03 -12.83
CA GLY A 127 -30.33 17.04 -13.89
C GLY A 127 -29.19 16.94 -14.91
N GLU A 128 -28.01 17.50 -14.62
CA GLU A 128 -26.86 17.44 -15.53
C GLU A 128 -25.79 16.46 -15.04
N SER A 129 -25.41 15.49 -15.89
CA SER A 129 -24.25 14.63 -15.63
C SER A 129 -22.96 15.43 -15.77
N VAL A 130 -22.10 15.40 -14.76
CA VAL A 130 -20.86 16.20 -14.74
C VAL A 130 -19.69 15.40 -14.18
N MET A 131 -18.51 15.59 -14.77
CA MET A 131 -17.24 15.09 -14.24
C MET A 131 -16.42 16.25 -13.69
N ILE A 132 -15.96 16.09 -12.46
CA ILE A 132 -15.08 17.01 -11.77
C ILE A 132 -13.69 16.37 -11.67
N ASP A 133 -12.70 17.08 -12.18
CA ASP A 133 -11.29 16.78 -11.96
C ASP A 133 -10.82 17.55 -10.71
N GLY A 134 -10.41 16.83 -9.67
CA GLY A 134 -10.09 17.47 -8.40
C GLY A 134 -9.24 16.61 -7.46
N ILE A 135 -9.26 17.00 -6.19
CA ILE A 135 -8.66 16.25 -5.08
C ILE A 135 -9.82 15.70 -4.26
N ASP A 136 -9.77 14.42 -3.95
CA ASP A 136 -10.77 13.81 -3.07
C ASP A 136 -10.56 14.33 -1.63
N PRO A 137 -11.59 14.92 -0.99
CA PRO A 137 -11.48 15.44 0.37
C PRO A 137 -11.12 14.37 1.41
N ILE A 138 -11.42 13.09 1.14
CA ILE A 138 -11.14 11.97 2.06
C ILE A 138 -9.69 11.51 1.92
N THR A 139 -9.26 11.13 0.72
CA THR A 139 -7.92 10.57 0.51
C THR A 139 -6.84 11.63 0.34
N GLN A 140 -7.21 12.88 0.05
CA GLN A 140 -6.31 13.98 -0.32
C GLN A 140 -5.47 13.69 -1.58
N ASP A 141 -5.88 12.69 -2.37
CA ASP A 141 -5.27 12.31 -3.64
C ASP A 141 -6.05 12.86 -4.83
N GLY A 142 -5.40 12.91 -6.00
CA GLY A 142 -6.04 13.33 -7.25
C GLY A 142 -7.12 12.34 -7.68
N SER A 143 -8.35 12.84 -7.87
CA SER A 143 -9.52 12.01 -8.18
C SER A 143 -10.34 12.57 -9.35
N TRP A 144 -11.10 11.68 -9.98
CA TRP A 144 -12.23 12.07 -10.81
C TRP A 144 -13.52 11.80 -10.05
N THR A 145 -14.35 12.82 -9.89
CA THR A 145 -15.69 12.67 -9.32
C THR A 145 -16.73 12.80 -10.42
N PHE A 146 -17.48 11.74 -10.68
CA PHE A 146 -18.60 11.74 -11.60
C PHE A 146 -19.88 11.93 -10.81
N PHE A 147 -20.68 12.92 -11.19
CA PHE A 147 -22.02 13.06 -10.68
C PHE A 147 -23.03 12.70 -11.76
N GLU A 148 -23.97 11.81 -11.43
CA GLU A 148 -25.05 11.38 -12.30
C GLU A 148 -26.41 11.67 -11.62
N PRO A 149 -27.31 12.42 -12.26
CA PRO A 149 -28.66 12.64 -11.74
C PRO A 149 -29.46 11.32 -11.74
N LEU A 150 -30.25 11.11 -10.69
CA LEU A 150 -31.21 10.02 -10.58
C LEU A 150 -32.62 10.56 -10.91
N PRO A 151 -33.12 10.39 -12.16
CA PRO A 151 -34.28 11.17 -12.65
C PRO A 151 -35.59 10.88 -11.93
N VAL A 152 -35.70 9.69 -11.32
CA VAL A 152 -36.92 9.23 -10.64
C VAL A 152 -37.05 9.84 -9.24
N THR A 153 -35.93 10.14 -8.58
CA THR A 153 -35.90 10.66 -7.20
C THR A 153 -35.51 12.13 -7.14
N GLY A 154 -34.84 12.66 -8.16
CA GLY A 154 -34.24 14.00 -8.13
C GLY A 154 -32.92 14.06 -7.34
N TRP A 155 -32.40 12.92 -6.91
CA TRP A 155 -31.12 12.79 -6.21
C TRP A 155 -29.95 12.77 -7.18
N ALA A 156 -28.72 12.80 -6.66
CA ALA A 156 -27.52 12.60 -7.48
C ALA A 156 -26.63 11.49 -6.89
N LEU A 157 -26.11 10.64 -7.78
CA LEU A 157 -25.07 9.65 -7.48
C LEU A 157 -23.70 10.30 -7.74
N GLY A 158 -22.86 10.36 -6.72
CA GLY A 158 -21.45 10.70 -6.81
C GLY A 158 -20.59 9.44 -6.86
N VAL A 159 -19.69 9.34 -7.82
CA VAL A 159 -18.71 8.26 -7.96
C VAL A 159 -17.33 8.88 -7.96
N VAL A 160 -16.51 8.53 -6.98
CA VAL A 160 -15.14 9.01 -6.83
C VAL A 160 -14.19 7.89 -7.25
N MET A 161 -13.36 8.16 -8.26
CA MET A 161 -12.32 7.25 -8.73
C MET A 161 -10.94 7.87 -8.52
N ASN A 162 -10.02 7.10 -7.93
CA ASN A 162 -8.65 7.55 -7.72
C ASN A 162 -7.85 7.48 -9.03
N LYS A 163 -7.31 8.60 -9.51
CA LYS A 163 -6.60 8.62 -10.79
C LYS A 163 -5.34 7.75 -10.77
N ASN A 164 -4.71 7.61 -9.62
CA ASN A 164 -3.48 6.85 -9.47
C ASN A 164 -3.67 5.35 -9.74
N GLU A 165 -4.92 4.85 -9.67
CA GLU A 165 -5.28 3.44 -9.93
C GLU A 165 -5.45 3.12 -11.40
N PHE A 166 -5.88 4.11 -12.18
CA PHE A 166 -6.09 3.97 -13.62
C PHE A 166 -4.90 4.47 -14.44
N MET A 167 -3.84 4.93 -13.78
CA MET A 167 -2.54 5.16 -14.40
C MET A 167 -1.92 3.81 -14.81
N ALA A 168 -1.22 3.78 -15.94
CA ALA A 168 -0.56 2.58 -16.45
C ALA A 168 0.33 1.92 -15.39
N ASP A 169 0.49 0.59 -15.47
CA ASP A 169 1.29 -0.23 -14.54
C ASP A 169 2.52 0.57 -14.06
N PRO A 170 2.64 0.81 -12.74
CA PRO A 170 3.70 1.63 -12.18
C PRO A 170 5.10 1.21 -12.69
N HIS A 171 5.32 -0.08 -12.98
CA HIS A 171 6.57 -0.61 -13.52
C HIS A 171 6.79 -0.29 -15.00
N GLU A 172 5.74 -0.27 -15.83
CA GLU A 172 5.86 0.15 -17.24
C GLU A 172 6.17 1.65 -17.34
N THR A 173 5.49 2.45 -16.52
CA THR A 173 5.74 3.90 -16.42
C THR A 173 7.17 4.18 -15.97
N LEU A 174 7.68 3.47 -14.95
CA LEU A 174 9.07 3.58 -14.51
C LEU A 174 10.05 3.25 -15.65
N ARG A 175 9.85 2.14 -16.35
CA ARG A 175 10.74 1.71 -17.45
C ARG A 175 10.80 2.74 -18.56
N GLN A 176 9.67 3.33 -18.94
CA GLN A 176 9.62 4.37 -19.95
C GLN A 176 10.36 5.65 -19.51
N GLN A 177 10.10 6.14 -18.30
CA GLN A 177 10.77 7.32 -17.75
C GLN A 177 12.30 7.11 -17.65
N VAL A 178 12.74 5.94 -17.17
CA VAL A 178 14.16 5.60 -17.08
C VAL A 178 14.80 5.49 -18.47
N THR A 179 14.10 4.93 -19.46
CA THR A 179 14.59 4.84 -20.84
C THR A 179 14.78 6.21 -21.48
N ILE A 180 13.85 7.15 -21.24
CA ILE A 180 13.96 8.53 -21.69
C ILE A 180 15.16 9.22 -21.02
N ALA A 181 15.31 9.07 -19.70
CA ALA A 181 16.43 9.64 -18.95
C ALA A 181 17.79 9.10 -19.43
N LEU A 182 17.91 7.78 -19.66
CA LEU A 182 19.11 7.16 -20.22
C LEU A 182 19.45 7.68 -21.62
N SER A 183 18.45 7.78 -22.49
CA SER A 183 18.62 8.30 -23.85
C SER A 183 19.13 9.75 -23.85
N GLY A 184 18.56 10.59 -22.96
CA GLY A 184 19.01 11.95 -22.74
C GLY A 184 20.46 12.03 -22.23
N ALA A 185 20.83 11.18 -21.27
CA ALA A 185 22.19 11.13 -20.75
C ALA A 185 23.21 10.73 -21.83
N VAL A 186 22.90 9.71 -22.65
CA VAL A 186 23.74 9.30 -23.79
C VAL A 186 23.92 10.47 -24.78
N PHE A 187 22.84 11.17 -25.11
CA PHE A 187 22.89 12.34 -25.97
C PHE A 187 23.83 13.42 -25.42
N ILE A 188 23.75 13.74 -24.11
CA ILE A 188 24.62 14.75 -23.47
C ILE A 188 26.09 14.32 -23.50
N VAL A 189 26.39 13.04 -23.24
CA VAL A 189 27.77 12.52 -23.31
C VAL A 189 28.33 12.64 -24.74
N LEU A 190 27.55 12.26 -25.75
CA LEU A 190 27.95 12.36 -27.15
C LEU A 190 28.13 13.82 -27.59
N ALA A 191 27.20 14.71 -27.23
CA ALA A 191 27.30 16.13 -27.50
C ALA A 191 28.54 16.76 -26.85
N THR A 192 28.84 16.38 -25.60
CA THR A 192 30.04 16.82 -24.88
C THR A 192 31.31 16.32 -25.58
N ALA A 193 31.32 15.06 -26.03
CA ALA A 193 32.47 14.49 -26.74
C ALA A 193 32.74 15.19 -28.09
N VAL A 194 31.68 15.54 -28.83
CA VAL A 194 31.78 16.25 -30.11
C VAL A 194 32.23 17.70 -29.92
N THR A 195 31.63 18.43 -28.97
CA THR A 195 31.97 19.85 -28.72
C THR A 195 33.42 20.03 -28.25
N LEU A 196 33.94 19.09 -27.46
CA LEU A 196 35.31 19.12 -26.96
C LEU A 196 36.33 18.51 -27.92
N ARG A 197 35.91 18.08 -29.11
CA ARG A 197 36.77 17.44 -30.13
C ARG A 197 37.68 16.37 -29.51
N VAL A 198 37.06 15.38 -28.88
CA VAL A 198 37.79 14.26 -28.23
C VAL A 198 38.68 13.51 -29.23
N ASP A 199 38.41 13.61 -30.53
CA ASP A 199 39.26 13.11 -31.62
C ASP A 199 40.69 13.68 -31.58
N GLN A 200 40.87 14.89 -31.04
CA GLN A 200 42.20 15.48 -30.86
C GLN A 200 42.92 14.99 -29.59
N VAL A 201 42.26 14.12 -28.80
CA VAL A 201 42.76 13.43 -27.60
C VAL A 201 43.56 14.37 -26.71
N THR A 202 42.99 15.49 -26.27
CA THR A 202 43.65 16.39 -25.31
C THR A 202 43.42 15.89 -23.87
N ASN A 203 44.40 16.03 -22.97
CA ASN A 203 44.24 15.58 -21.58
C ASN A 203 42.98 16.20 -20.93
N ARG A 204 42.76 17.50 -21.16
CA ARG A 204 41.61 18.24 -20.64
C ARG A 204 40.28 17.68 -21.16
N SER A 205 40.16 17.35 -22.44
CA SER A 205 38.89 16.86 -22.99
C SER A 205 38.53 15.49 -22.43
N LEU A 206 39.51 14.59 -22.24
CA LEU A 206 39.30 13.28 -21.62
C LEU A 206 38.78 13.38 -20.18
N TRP A 207 39.37 14.25 -19.36
CA TRP A 207 38.92 14.48 -17.98
C TRP A 207 37.50 15.05 -17.92
N ILE A 208 37.16 16.01 -18.80
CA ILE A 208 35.81 16.60 -18.81
C ILE A 208 34.76 15.56 -19.21
N VAL A 209 34.99 14.79 -20.28
CA VAL A 209 34.03 13.76 -20.73
C VAL A 209 33.82 12.70 -19.66
N SER A 210 34.90 12.25 -19.02
CA SER A 210 34.83 11.31 -17.89
C SER A 210 34.01 11.89 -16.74
N GLY A 211 34.28 13.13 -16.33
CA GLY A 211 33.54 13.82 -15.27
C GLY A 211 32.05 14.00 -15.60
N VAL A 212 31.73 14.38 -16.83
CA VAL A 212 30.33 14.53 -17.29
C VAL A 212 29.61 13.18 -17.30
N PHE A 213 30.22 12.13 -17.83
CA PHE A 213 29.64 10.79 -17.82
C PHE A 213 29.37 10.31 -16.38
N SER A 214 30.37 10.43 -15.50
CA SER A 214 30.23 10.06 -14.09
C SER A 214 29.14 10.84 -13.38
N LEU A 215 29.05 12.16 -13.60
CA LEU A 215 28.01 13.00 -13.01
C LEU A 215 26.63 12.58 -13.49
N LEU A 216 26.45 12.33 -14.78
CA LEU A 216 25.17 11.86 -15.34
C LEU A 216 24.77 10.50 -14.76
N CYS A 217 25.71 9.57 -14.60
CA CYS A 217 25.42 8.29 -13.96
C CYS A 217 24.99 8.47 -12.49
N ILE A 218 25.62 9.38 -11.73
CA ILE A 218 25.18 9.69 -10.35
C ILE A 218 23.75 10.23 -10.36
N VAL A 219 23.46 11.21 -11.22
CA VAL A 219 22.11 11.80 -11.33
C VAL A 219 21.09 10.73 -11.69
N LEU A 220 21.40 9.85 -12.64
CA LEU A 220 20.53 8.74 -13.03
C LEU A 220 20.29 7.75 -11.88
N ILE A 221 21.32 7.39 -11.12
CA ILE A 221 21.17 6.52 -9.94
C ILE A 221 20.19 7.18 -8.95
N VAL A 222 20.38 8.47 -8.65
CA VAL A 222 19.51 9.20 -7.71
C VAL A 222 18.07 9.25 -8.24
N VAL A 223 17.87 9.54 -9.51
CA VAL A 223 16.54 9.60 -10.14
C VAL A 223 15.87 8.23 -10.12
N VAL A 224 16.58 7.16 -10.51
CA VAL A 224 16.03 5.80 -10.49
C VAL A 224 15.66 5.38 -9.08
N CYS A 225 16.52 5.60 -8.09
CA CYS A 225 16.21 5.28 -6.70
C CYS A 225 15.00 6.08 -6.21
N PHE A 226 14.93 7.39 -6.50
CA PHE A 226 13.81 8.23 -6.10
C PHE A 226 12.49 7.71 -6.70
N LEU A 227 12.47 7.51 -8.03
CA LEU A 227 11.29 7.01 -8.73
C LEU A 227 10.88 5.62 -8.22
N ALA A 228 11.85 4.73 -8.00
CA ALA A 228 11.61 3.38 -7.51
C ALA A 228 10.99 3.37 -6.10
N THR A 229 11.40 4.30 -5.23
CA THR A 229 10.85 4.43 -3.87
C THR A 229 9.48 5.09 -3.81
N THR A 230 9.09 5.86 -4.83
CA THR A 230 7.76 6.50 -4.90
C THR A 230 6.68 5.63 -5.54
N LEU A 231 7.03 4.47 -6.08
CA LEU A 231 6.06 3.54 -6.62
C LEU A 231 5.35 2.83 -5.47
N GLU A 232 4.08 3.16 -5.24
CA GLU A 232 3.24 2.43 -4.29
C GLU A 232 3.14 0.97 -4.72
N ARG A 233 3.68 0.05 -3.89
CA ARG A 233 3.40 -1.38 -4.04
C ARG A 233 2.05 -1.67 -3.41
N ARG A 234 1.04 -1.87 -4.26
CA ARG A 234 -0.26 -2.40 -3.84
C ARG A 234 -0.11 -3.90 -3.58
N VAL A 235 -0.43 -4.34 -2.36
CA VAL A 235 -0.38 -5.75 -1.97
C VAL A 235 -1.80 -6.23 -1.67
N GLY A 236 -2.34 -7.03 -2.58
CA GLY A 236 -3.62 -7.73 -2.42
C GLY A 236 -4.86 -6.86 -2.57
N VAL A 237 -6.03 -7.51 -2.61
CA VAL A 237 -7.33 -6.83 -2.58
C VAL A 237 -7.53 -6.30 -1.18
N GLN A 238 -7.37 -4.98 -1.02
CA GLN A 238 -7.55 -4.32 0.26
C GLN A 238 -9.03 -4.30 0.63
N VAL A 239 -9.34 -4.77 1.83
CA VAL A 239 -10.70 -4.81 2.35
C VAL A 239 -10.93 -3.56 3.18
N VAL A 240 -11.49 -2.53 2.55
CA VAL A 240 -11.77 -1.22 3.18
C VAL A 240 -13.23 -1.10 3.64
N GLU A 241 -14.14 -1.88 3.04
CA GLU A 241 -15.59 -1.79 3.29
C GLU A 241 -16.29 -3.15 3.39
N ASP A 242 -17.48 -3.15 4.02
CA ASP A 242 -18.39 -4.30 4.11
C ASP A 242 -18.77 -4.88 2.74
N SER A 243 -18.83 -4.06 1.69
CA SER A 243 -19.19 -4.50 0.34
C SER A 243 -18.09 -5.28 -0.35
N ALA A 244 -16.82 -4.93 -0.08
CA ALA A 244 -15.67 -5.70 -0.53
C ALA A 244 -15.70 -7.08 0.13
N VAL A 245 -16.09 -7.16 1.40
CA VAL A 245 -16.34 -8.43 2.09
C VAL A 245 -17.52 -9.17 1.48
N GLN A 246 -18.64 -8.52 1.19
CA GLN A 246 -19.82 -9.17 0.61
C GLN A 246 -19.55 -9.71 -0.80
N SER A 247 -18.95 -8.92 -1.68
CA SER A 247 -18.56 -9.34 -3.03
C SER A 247 -17.62 -10.55 -2.97
N TYR A 248 -16.67 -10.51 -2.02
CA TYR A 248 -15.76 -11.63 -1.77
C TYR A 248 -16.46 -12.88 -1.22
N LEU A 249 -17.41 -12.71 -0.30
CA LEU A 249 -18.22 -13.80 0.24
C LEU A 249 -19.13 -14.40 -0.84
N GLU A 250 -19.67 -13.60 -1.76
CA GLU A 250 -20.45 -14.06 -2.91
C GLU A 250 -19.60 -14.90 -3.86
N ASP A 251 -18.40 -14.44 -4.21
CA ASP A 251 -17.44 -15.21 -5.02
C ASP A 251 -17.05 -16.54 -4.34
N TYR A 252 -16.80 -16.51 -3.01
CA TYR A 252 -16.46 -17.71 -2.24
C TYR A 252 -17.61 -18.71 -2.11
N THR A 253 -18.84 -18.21 -1.93
CA THR A 253 -20.03 -19.07 -1.76
C THR A 253 -20.57 -19.61 -3.08
N ASN A 254 -20.23 -18.97 -4.21
CA ASN A 254 -20.73 -19.32 -5.53
C ASN A 254 -19.58 -19.56 -6.55
N PRO A 255 -18.70 -20.55 -6.32
CA PRO A 255 -17.54 -20.77 -7.17
C PRO A 255 -17.94 -21.24 -8.58
N ALA A 256 -17.02 -21.07 -9.54
CA ALA A 256 -17.23 -21.46 -10.94
C ALA A 256 -17.70 -22.93 -11.07
N PRO A 257 -18.51 -23.29 -12.08
CA PRO A 257 -19.18 -24.60 -12.19
C PRO A 257 -18.25 -25.84 -12.24
N SER A 258 -16.94 -25.65 -12.30
CA SER A 258 -15.90 -26.69 -12.19
C SER A 258 -15.44 -26.98 -10.75
N GLU A 259 -15.85 -26.19 -9.77
CA GLU A 259 -15.42 -26.27 -8.37
C GLU A 259 -16.54 -26.79 -7.46
N THR A 260 -16.16 -27.56 -6.44
CA THR A 260 -17.08 -28.25 -5.54
C THR A 260 -17.92 -27.25 -4.76
N GLN A 261 -19.23 -27.27 -4.96
CA GLN A 261 -20.19 -26.43 -4.25
C GLN A 261 -20.02 -26.57 -2.72
N VAL A 262 -19.85 -25.45 -2.01
CA VAL A 262 -19.68 -25.42 -0.56
C VAL A 262 -21.01 -25.84 0.10
N SER A 263 -21.04 -27.00 0.77
CA SER A 263 -22.28 -27.63 1.26
C SER A 263 -22.93 -26.97 2.49
N ALA A 264 -22.29 -25.97 3.13
CA ALA A 264 -22.81 -25.30 4.32
C ALA A 264 -22.56 -23.79 4.28
N PRO A 265 -23.53 -22.95 4.69
CA PRO A 265 -23.35 -21.50 4.71
C PRO A 265 -22.16 -21.12 5.62
N PRO A 266 -21.34 -20.13 5.23
CA PRO A 266 -20.21 -19.72 6.03
C PRO A 266 -20.67 -19.07 7.34
N ILE A 267 -20.00 -19.41 8.43
CA ILE A 267 -20.19 -18.77 9.73
C ILE A 267 -19.27 -17.56 9.76
N ILE A 268 -19.88 -16.37 9.71
CA ILE A 268 -19.16 -15.09 9.68
C ILE A 268 -18.88 -14.64 11.11
N ILE A 269 -17.61 -14.39 11.42
CA ILE A 269 -17.19 -13.92 12.74
C ILE A 269 -16.38 -12.61 12.58
N PRO A 270 -16.99 -11.46 12.91
CA PRO A 270 -16.27 -10.19 12.97
C PRO A 270 -15.08 -10.27 13.94
N THR A 271 -13.90 -9.91 13.45
CA THR A 271 -12.62 -10.02 14.12
C THR A 271 -11.84 -8.74 13.93
N GLY A 272 -11.43 -8.12 15.04
CA GLY A 272 -10.59 -6.92 15.03
C GLY A 272 -9.23 -7.14 15.68
N ILE A 273 -8.26 -6.33 15.28
CA ILE A 273 -6.92 -6.24 15.87
C ILE A 273 -6.56 -4.79 16.18
N TYR A 274 -5.86 -4.59 17.30
CA TYR A 274 -5.26 -3.32 17.70
C TYR A 274 -3.82 -3.57 18.14
N VAL A 275 -2.85 -2.98 17.45
CA VAL A 275 -1.42 -3.18 17.65
C VAL A 275 -0.85 -2.03 18.48
N GLN A 276 -0.25 -2.34 19.62
CA GLN A 276 0.34 -1.38 20.54
C GLN A 276 1.86 -1.25 20.38
N THR A 277 2.55 -2.33 20.05
CA THR A 277 3.99 -2.30 19.81
C THR A 277 4.38 -3.21 18.66
N VAL A 278 5.42 -2.80 17.93
CA VAL A 278 6.02 -3.54 16.83
C VAL A 278 7.54 -3.46 16.96
N GLU A 279 8.20 -4.60 17.01
CA GLU A 279 9.66 -4.67 17.08
C GLU A 279 10.24 -5.70 16.10
N PHE A 280 11.45 -5.44 15.62
CA PHE A 280 12.21 -6.36 14.77
C PHE A 280 13.39 -6.96 15.55
N PRO A 281 13.18 -8.01 16.36
CA PRO A 281 14.26 -8.61 17.15
C PRO A 281 15.35 -9.25 16.29
N ASN A 282 15.00 -9.75 15.10
CA ASN A 282 15.95 -10.23 14.10
C ASN A 282 15.39 -10.03 12.67
N PRO A 283 16.19 -10.26 11.61
CA PRO A 283 15.74 -10.02 10.23
C PRO A 283 14.62 -10.93 9.72
N THR A 284 14.23 -11.96 10.47
CA THR A 284 13.24 -12.98 10.05
C THR A 284 12.08 -13.15 11.03
N SER A 285 11.95 -12.25 12.00
CA SER A 285 10.86 -12.29 12.94
C SER A 285 10.44 -10.91 13.39
N VAL A 286 9.16 -10.78 13.69
CA VAL A 286 8.53 -9.56 14.19
C VAL A 286 7.89 -9.88 15.54
N SER A 287 8.13 -9.02 16.53
CA SER A 287 7.41 -9.07 17.80
C SER A 287 6.28 -8.05 17.79
N LEU A 288 5.08 -8.49 18.17
CA LEU A 288 3.88 -7.67 18.20
C LEU A 288 3.20 -7.80 19.56
N THR A 289 2.67 -6.70 20.09
CA THR A 289 1.77 -6.72 21.24
C THR A 289 0.52 -5.91 20.98
N GLY A 290 -0.58 -6.26 21.63
CA GLY A 290 -1.84 -5.53 21.52
C GLY A 290 -3.05 -6.39 21.84
N TYR A 291 -4.17 -6.10 21.20
CA TYR A 291 -5.45 -6.78 21.43
C TYR A 291 -6.01 -7.37 20.14
N ILE A 292 -6.60 -8.55 20.23
CA ILE A 292 -7.47 -9.12 19.20
C ILE A 292 -8.83 -9.35 19.85
N TRP A 293 -9.91 -9.10 19.13
CA TRP A 293 -11.25 -9.40 19.61
C TRP A 293 -12.08 -10.06 18.52
N GLN A 294 -13.08 -10.81 18.96
CA GLN A 294 -14.03 -11.47 18.08
C GLN A 294 -15.44 -11.34 18.63
N ARG A 295 -16.39 -11.14 17.73
CA ARG A 295 -17.82 -11.02 18.06
C ARG A 295 -18.56 -12.23 17.49
N TYR A 296 -19.16 -13.02 18.38
CA TYR A 296 -19.89 -14.24 18.04
C TYR A 296 -21.40 -13.99 18.06
N PRO A 297 -22.14 -14.41 17.02
CA PRO A 297 -23.61 -14.45 17.05
C PRO A 297 -24.14 -15.28 18.23
N ALA A 298 -25.25 -14.87 18.86
CA ALA A 298 -25.86 -15.62 19.98
C ALA A 298 -26.51 -16.95 19.57
N ASP A 299 -26.78 -17.16 18.28
CA ASP A 299 -27.37 -18.39 17.73
C ASP A 299 -26.32 -19.44 17.30
N LEU A 300 -25.03 -19.20 17.59
CA LEU A 300 -23.98 -20.17 17.30
C LEU A 300 -24.12 -21.47 18.11
N ASP A 301 -23.81 -22.60 17.48
CA ASP A 301 -23.69 -23.90 18.14
C ASP A 301 -22.62 -23.85 19.25
N GLU A 302 -22.96 -24.30 20.46
CA GLU A 302 -22.06 -24.40 21.61
C GLU A 302 -20.83 -25.28 21.34
N ASN A 303 -20.90 -26.16 20.34
CA ASN A 303 -19.80 -27.04 19.96
C ASN A 303 -18.67 -26.34 19.18
N ILE A 304 -18.88 -25.10 18.72
CA ILE A 304 -17.86 -24.36 17.95
C ILE A 304 -16.77 -23.88 18.90
N VAL A 305 -15.53 -24.28 18.61
CA VAL A 305 -14.37 -23.86 19.41
C VAL A 305 -14.08 -22.39 19.15
N ARG A 306 -14.34 -21.54 20.15
CA ARG A 306 -14.06 -20.10 20.07
C ARG A 306 -12.56 -19.80 20.06
N GLY A 307 -12.22 -18.73 19.35
CA GLY A 307 -10.89 -18.17 19.20
C GLY A 307 -10.32 -18.37 17.81
N PHE A 308 -9.04 -18.05 17.71
CA PHE A 308 -8.29 -18.07 16.45
C PHE A 308 -6.95 -18.79 16.66
N THR A 309 -6.29 -19.08 15.55
CA THR A 309 -4.92 -19.54 15.50
C THR A 309 -4.10 -18.62 14.62
N LEU A 310 -2.81 -18.52 14.93
CA LEU A 310 -1.87 -17.72 14.16
C LEU A 310 -0.77 -18.67 13.64
N PRO A 311 -0.88 -19.15 12.39
CA PRO A 311 0.04 -20.15 11.84
C PRO A 311 1.52 -19.74 11.86
N GLN A 312 1.79 -18.44 11.94
CA GLN A 312 3.13 -17.84 11.86
C GLN A 312 3.84 -17.71 13.21
N VAL A 313 3.18 -17.97 14.35
CA VAL A 313 3.77 -17.73 15.67
C VAL A 313 4.85 -18.77 15.98
N SER A 314 6.02 -18.29 16.39
CA SER A 314 7.08 -19.12 16.98
C SER A 314 6.74 -19.51 18.42
N SER A 315 7.19 -20.69 18.86
CA SER A 315 6.93 -21.20 20.22
C SER A 315 7.53 -20.35 21.35
N SER A 316 8.50 -19.47 21.04
CA SER A 316 9.12 -18.54 21.97
C SER A 316 8.40 -17.19 21.96
N GLY A 317 7.83 -16.77 23.09
CA GLY A 317 7.14 -15.48 23.22
C GLY A 317 5.72 -15.51 22.64
N TYR A 318 4.97 -16.57 22.96
CA TYR A 318 3.52 -16.64 22.77
C TYR A 318 2.84 -16.36 24.12
N MET A 319 2.12 -15.27 24.21
CA MET A 319 1.23 -14.95 25.32
C MET A 319 -0.12 -14.54 24.73
N LEU A 320 -1.19 -15.18 25.20
CA LEU A 320 -2.56 -14.87 24.79
C LEU A 320 -3.46 -15.05 26.01
N ASP A 321 -3.88 -13.93 26.59
CA ASP A 321 -4.74 -13.91 27.77
C ASP A 321 -6.10 -13.34 27.40
N GLU A 322 -7.17 -14.07 27.68
CA GLU A 322 -8.53 -13.55 27.61
C GLU A 322 -8.71 -12.54 28.74
N ILE A 323 -8.92 -11.27 28.37
CA ILE A 323 -9.06 -10.18 29.33
C ILE A 323 -10.52 -9.82 29.59
N GLN A 324 -11.39 -10.07 28.62
CA GLN A 324 -12.81 -9.73 28.71
C GLN A 324 -13.66 -10.66 27.87
N ARG A 325 -14.82 -11.04 28.42
CA ARG A 325 -15.91 -11.73 27.74
C ARG A 325 -17.21 -11.10 28.17
N GLN A 326 -18.02 -10.65 27.21
CA GLN A 326 -19.26 -9.96 27.49
C GLN A 326 -20.31 -10.26 26.43
N GLU A 327 -21.54 -10.54 26.86
CA GLU A 327 -22.70 -10.55 25.96
C GLU A 327 -23.24 -9.12 25.78
N GLN A 328 -23.37 -8.68 24.53
CA GLN A 328 -23.92 -7.40 24.11
C GLN A 328 -24.84 -7.60 22.90
N ASN A 329 -26.07 -7.07 22.97
CA ASN A 329 -27.00 -6.98 21.83
C ASN A 329 -27.22 -8.31 21.06
N GLY A 330 -27.27 -9.45 21.76
CA GLY A 330 -27.41 -10.76 21.10
C GLY A 330 -26.15 -11.24 20.39
N SER A 331 -24.98 -10.73 20.80
CA SER A 331 -23.66 -11.20 20.37
C SER A 331 -22.75 -11.36 21.59
N GLU A 332 -21.86 -12.34 21.58
CA GLU A 332 -20.81 -12.51 22.59
C GLU A 332 -19.49 -11.91 22.07
N LEU A 333 -18.98 -10.89 22.75
CA LEU A 333 -17.68 -10.28 22.49
C LEU A 333 -16.62 -10.91 23.39
N ILE A 334 -15.52 -11.35 22.81
CA ILE A 334 -14.33 -11.83 23.53
C ILE A 334 -13.13 -11.01 23.10
N VAL A 335 -12.35 -10.53 24.07
CA VAL A 335 -11.15 -9.73 23.87
C VAL A 335 -9.96 -10.44 24.49
N TRP A 336 -8.89 -10.58 23.70
CA TRP A 336 -7.63 -11.14 24.13
C TRP A 336 -6.51 -10.12 24.06
N ASN A 337 -5.67 -10.09 25.10
CA ASN A 337 -4.38 -9.41 25.07
C ASN A 337 -3.32 -10.39 24.54
N PHE A 338 -2.49 -9.94 23.62
CA PHE A 338 -1.47 -10.77 23.02
C PHE A 338 -0.06 -10.18 23.08
N SER A 339 0.91 -11.08 23.13
CA SER A 339 2.30 -10.84 22.77
C SER A 339 2.79 -12.02 21.94
N PHE A 340 3.16 -11.76 20.69
CA PHE A 340 3.51 -12.78 19.71
C PHE A 340 4.83 -12.47 19.01
N ASN A 341 5.63 -13.52 18.79
CA ASN A 341 6.76 -13.48 17.87
C ASN A 341 6.41 -14.23 16.58
N LEU A 342 6.16 -13.49 15.50
CA LEU A 342 5.83 -14.01 14.19
C LEU A 342 7.10 -14.27 13.38
N ARG A 343 7.18 -15.46 12.76
CA ARG A 343 8.25 -15.78 11.80
C ARG A 343 7.82 -15.35 10.41
N GLN A 344 8.54 -14.39 9.83
CA GLN A 344 8.23 -13.84 8.50
C GLN A 344 9.52 -13.60 7.72
N ALA A 345 9.53 -13.97 6.45
CA ALA A 345 10.67 -13.75 5.57
C ALA A 345 10.46 -12.43 4.84
N PHE A 346 11.46 -11.54 4.91
CA PHE A 346 11.48 -10.29 4.16
C PHE A 346 12.54 -10.37 3.07
N ASN A 347 12.29 -9.79 1.90
CA ASN A 347 13.31 -9.69 0.86
C ASN A 347 14.19 -8.44 1.10
N PRO A 348 15.49 -8.59 1.43
CA PRO A 348 16.38 -7.46 1.69
C PRO A 348 17.06 -6.92 0.43
N GLU A 349 16.73 -7.41 -0.77
CA GLU A 349 17.40 -7.07 -2.03
C GLU A 349 17.52 -5.57 -2.27
N TRP A 350 16.46 -4.81 -1.96
CA TRP A 350 16.38 -3.36 -2.15
C TRP A 350 17.04 -2.55 -1.03
N PHE A 351 17.65 -3.18 -0.02
CA PHE A 351 18.29 -2.48 1.09
C PHE A 351 19.26 -1.39 0.60
N PRO A 352 19.17 -0.13 1.09
CA PRO A 352 18.42 0.32 2.27
C PRO A 352 17.05 0.95 1.95
N PHE A 353 16.53 0.73 0.75
CA PHE A 353 15.24 1.24 0.27
C PHE A 353 14.11 0.20 0.41
N ASP A 354 14.34 -0.84 1.21
CA ASP A 354 13.41 -1.95 1.39
C ASP A 354 12.15 -1.54 2.17
N THR A 355 11.02 -2.11 1.74
CA THR A 355 9.76 -2.16 2.48
C THR A 355 9.63 -3.50 3.21
N ARG A 356 8.84 -3.52 4.27
CA ARG A 356 8.43 -4.76 4.95
C ARG A 356 6.95 -4.75 5.22
N ASP A 357 6.30 -5.80 4.74
CA ASP A 357 4.89 -6.05 4.97
C ASP A 357 4.76 -7.02 6.13
N ILE A 358 4.43 -6.50 7.30
CA ILE A 358 4.23 -7.31 8.50
C ILE A 358 2.82 -7.87 8.42
N THR A 359 2.70 -9.14 8.07
CA THR A 359 1.40 -9.79 7.88
C THR A 359 1.07 -10.65 9.10
N VAL A 360 -0.08 -10.42 9.72
CA VAL A 360 -0.65 -11.25 10.78
C VAL A 360 -1.75 -12.11 10.19
N ARG A 361 -1.47 -13.40 9.97
CA ARG A 361 -2.46 -14.36 9.45
C ARG A 361 -3.31 -14.90 10.58
N ILE A 362 -4.62 -14.66 10.51
CA ILE A 362 -5.61 -15.04 11.51
C ILE A 362 -6.50 -16.13 10.91
N ALA A 363 -6.38 -17.35 11.43
CA ALA A 363 -7.09 -18.52 10.95
C ALA A 363 -8.07 -19.07 12.01
N PRO A 364 -9.20 -19.67 11.62
CA PRO A 364 -10.09 -20.33 12.56
C PRO A 364 -9.39 -21.41 13.38
N ARG A 365 -9.77 -21.56 14.64
CA ARG A 365 -9.27 -22.64 15.50
C ARG A 365 -9.93 -23.98 15.20
N ASP A 366 -11.18 -23.94 14.76
CA ASP A 366 -11.94 -25.11 14.34
C ASP A 366 -11.92 -25.25 12.81
N LEU A 367 -11.14 -26.20 12.31
CA LEU A 367 -11.01 -26.50 10.88
C LEU A 367 -12.17 -27.38 10.36
N SER A 368 -13.06 -27.84 11.23
CA SER A 368 -14.20 -28.69 10.85
C SER A 368 -15.44 -27.90 10.46
N GLN A 369 -15.40 -26.57 10.61
CA GLN A 369 -16.50 -25.66 10.35
C GLN A 369 -16.10 -24.66 9.26
N ASN A 370 -17.07 -24.23 8.45
CA ASN A 370 -16.86 -23.23 7.41
C ASN A 370 -16.88 -21.82 8.03
N ILE A 371 -15.87 -21.50 8.83
CA ILE A 371 -15.76 -20.21 9.52
C ILE A 371 -14.98 -19.22 8.65
N ILE A 372 -15.53 -18.02 8.47
CA ILE A 372 -14.87 -16.92 7.78
C ILE A 372 -14.77 -15.74 8.74
N PHE A 373 -13.56 -15.21 8.90
CA PHE A 373 -13.33 -13.99 9.66
C PHE A 373 -13.53 -12.77 8.77
N THR A 374 -14.22 -11.77 9.28
CA THR A 374 -14.38 -10.46 8.61
C THR A 374 -13.86 -9.36 9.52
N PRO A 375 -13.32 -8.25 9.00
CA PRO A 375 -12.97 -7.11 9.85
C PRO A 375 -14.19 -6.64 10.64
N ASP A 376 -14.01 -6.33 11.93
CA ASP A 376 -15.07 -5.73 12.76
C ASP A 376 -15.16 -4.22 12.46
N PHE A 377 -15.68 -3.84 11.29
CA PHE A 377 -15.67 -2.44 10.82
C PHE A 377 -16.31 -1.46 11.80
N ASP A 378 -17.36 -1.88 12.52
CA ASP A 378 -18.06 -1.05 13.51
C ASP A 378 -17.18 -0.67 14.71
N ALA A 379 -16.06 -1.37 14.93
CA ALA A 379 -15.13 -1.10 16.03
C ALA A 379 -14.03 -0.09 15.68
N TYR A 380 -13.95 0.37 14.43
CA TYR A 380 -12.95 1.33 13.96
C TYR A 380 -13.61 2.64 13.53
N ASP A 381 -13.01 3.77 13.91
CA ASP A 381 -13.51 5.08 13.52
C ASP A 381 -13.44 5.29 11.99
N LEU A 382 -12.32 4.88 11.37
CA LEU A 382 -12.04 4.99 9.94
C LEU A 382 -11.23 3.79 9.46
N MET A 383 -11.62 3.19 8.32
CA MET A 383 -10.92 2.04 7.72
C MET A 383 -9.92 2.43 6.61
N ASN A 384 -9.65 3.73 6.44
CA ASN A 384 -8.68 4.20 5.44
C ASN A 384 -7.26 3.66 5.79
N PRO A 385 -6.62 2.89 4.91
CA PRO A 385 -5.33 2.26 5.22
C PRO A 385 -4.23 3.25 5.63
N ARG A 386 -4.22 4.46 5.07
CA ARG A 386 -3.21 5.50 5.37
C ARG A 386 -3.38 6.12 6.75
N LEU A 387 -4.55 5.96 7.38
CA LEU A 387 -4.81 6.42 8.75
C LEU A 387 -4.43 5.38 9.80
N LEU A 388 -3.87 4.24 9.37
CA LEU A 388 -3.38 3.16 10.23
C LEU A 388 -4.46 2.59 11.18
N PRO A 389 -5.65 2.18 10.69
CA PRO A 389 -6.66 1.52 11.51
C PRO A 389 -6.08 0.32 12.26
N GLY A 390 -6.41 0.21 13.55
CA GLY A 390 -5.92 -0.87 14.40
C GLY A 390 -4.46 -0.76 14.80
N VAL A 391 -3.88 0.45 14.75
CA VAL A 391 -2.51 0.71 15.24
C VAL A 391 -2.53 1.88 16.21
N ASP A 392 -1.83 1.75 17.33
CA ASP A 392 -1.67 2.84 18.28
C ASP A 392 -0.87 4.00 17.65
N PRO A 393 -1.38 5.25 17.69
CA PRO A 393 -0.71 6.41 17.08
C PRO A 393 0.70 6.69 17.65
N THR A 394 1.02 6.15 18.83
CA THR A 394 2.32 6.31 19.49
C THR A 394 3.32 5.21 19.13
N VAL A 395 2.91 4.21 18.34
CA VAL A 395 3.80 3.13 17.87
C VAL A 395 4.95 3.74 17.09
N ASN A 396 6.15 3.51 17.60
CA ASN A 396 7.38 3.86 16.90
C ASN A 396 8.17 2.59 16.61
N VAL A 397 8.25 2.25 15.32
CA VAL A 397 9.04 1.13 14.85
C VAL A 397 10.39 1.68 14.45
N ASN A 398 11.37 1.70 15.37
CA ASN A 398 12.74 2.22 15.15
C ASN A 398 13.23 2.14 13.69
N ASN A 399 13.80 3.20 13.11
CA ASN A 399 14.30 3.21 11.72
C ASN A 399 13.30 2.77 10.63
N TRP A 400 12.02 2.62 10.94
CA TRP A 400 10.93 2.30 10.03
C TRP A 400 9.79 3.30 10.20
N ARG A 401 9.08 3.57 9.11
CA ARG A 401 7.87 4.39 9.10
C ARG A 401 6.71 3.48 8.72
N LEU A 402 5.61 3.56 9.47
CA LEU A 402 4.36 2.92 9.09
C LEU A 402 3.71 3.75 7.97
N GLU A 403 3.35 3.10 6.87
CA GLU A 403 2.72 3.77 5.71
C GLU A 403 1.23 3.47 5.62
N SER A 404 0.85 2.21 5.86
CA SER A 404 -0.55 1.77 5.85
C SER A 404 -0.79 0.56 6.74
N SER A 405 -2.03 0.39 7.18
CA SER A 405 -2.54 -0.87 7.75
C SER A 405 -3.83 -1.27 7.03
N SER A 406 -3.97 -2.54 6.68
CA SER A 406 -5.15 -3.02 5.96
C SER A 406 -5.46 -4.48 6.26
N TYR A 407 -6.73 -4.84 6.05
CA TYR A 407 -7.17 -6.22 6.01
C TYR A 407 -7.15 -6.73 4.57
N SER A 408 -6.82 -8.02 4.41
CA SER A 408 -6.81 -8.72 3.13
C SER A 408 -7.19 -10.19 3.33
N TYR A 409 -7.64 -10.85 2.28
CA TYR A 409 -7.89 -12.30 2.29
C TYR A 409 -6.86 -13.06 1.47
N GLN A 410 -6.42 -14.21 1.99
CA GLN A 410 -5.49 -15.11 1.31
C GLN A 410 -6.22 -16.40 0.91
N LEU A 411 -6.43 -16.59 -0.39
CA LEU A 411 -7.32 -17.61 -0.98
C LEU A 411 -6.70 -19.03 -1.05
N ASP A 412 -5.37 -19.16 -1.02
CA ASP A 412 -4.67 -20.44 -1.21
C ASP A 412 -3.74 -20.76 -0.03
N SER A 413 -4.31 -20.88 1.17
CA SER A 413 -3.53 -21.08 2.40
C SER A 413 -2.93 -22.49 2.50
N TYR A 414 -3.60 -23.52 1.96
CA TYR A 414 -3.20 -24.92 2.13
C TYR A 414 -3.36 -25.77 0.87
N ASN A 415 -2.32 -26.54 0.55
CA ASN A 415 -2.34 -27.53 -0.54
C ASN A 415 -2.73 -28.95 -0.06
N THR A 416 -3.36 -29.06 1.11
CA THR A 416 -3.70 -30.33 1.77
C THR A 416 -5.02 -30.19 2.52
N SER A 417 -5.77 -31.29 2.63
CA SER A 417 -7.00 -31.36 3.41
C SER A 417 -6.78 -31.81 4.86
N PHE A 418 -5.52 -31.98 5.28
CA PHE A 418 -5.14 -32.53 6.59
C PHE A 418 -5.74 -33.91 6.92
N GLY A 419 -6.17 -34.66 5.89
CA GLY A 419 -6.83 -35.96 6.04
C GLY A 419 -8.29 -35.86 6.49
N LEU A 420 -8.88 -34.67 6.50
CA LEU A 420 -10.28 -34.45 6.83
C LEU A 420 -11.16 -34.80 5.61
N THR A 421 -12.25 -35.51 5.88
CA THR A 421 -13.06 -36.19 4.85
C THR A 421 -14.01 -35.24 4.11
N ASN A 422 -14.33 -34.09 4.71
CA ASN A 422 -15.13 -33.04 4.08
C ASN A 422 -14.24 -32.01 3.39
N GLN A 423 -14.03 -32.19 2.09
CA GLN A 423 -13.23 -31.32 1.24
C GLN A 423 -13.81 -29.90 1.10
N ALA A 424 -15.12 -29.74 1.28
CA ALA A 424 -15.87 -28.49 1.15
C ALA A 424 -15.64 -27.47 2.30
N GLN A 425 -14.79 -27.79 3.29
CA GLN A 425 -14.60 -26.94 4.48
C GLN A 425 -13.18 -26.39 4.65
N ILE A 426 -12.19 -26.84 3.86
CA ILE A 426 -10.78 -26.58 4.17
C ILE A 426 -9.94 -26.21 2.95
N GLY A 427 -10.33 -26.66 1.75
CA GLY A 427 -9.51 -26.43 0.55
C GLY A 427 -9.38 -24.96 0.13
N HIS A 428 -10.30 -24.10 0.56
CA HIS A 428 -10.37 -22.70 0.12
C HIS A 428 -10.81 -21.74 1.24
N ALA A 429 -10.95 -22.22 2.50
CA ALA A 429 -11.41 -21.35 3.59
C ALA A 429 -10.40 -20.19 3.74
N PRO A 430 -10.84 -18.95 3.48
CA PRO A 430 -9.92 -17.86 3.29
C PRO A 430 -9.34 -17.42 4.63
N GLU A 431 -8.02 -17.27 4.67
CA GLU A 431 -7.38 -16.71 5.85
C GLU A 431 -7.46 -15.20 5.80
N MET A 432 -7.92 -14.61 6.89
CA MET A 432 -7.89 -13.16 7.05
C MET A 432 -6.48 -12.74 7.47
N ALA A 433 -5.90 -11.79 6.77
CA ALA A 433 -4.58 -11.25 7.04
C ALA A 433 -4.70 -9.76 7.38
N PHE A 434 -4.11 -9.35 8.49
CA PHE A 434 -3.90 -7.94 8.82
C PHE A 434 -2.46 -7.56 8.50
N THR A 435 -2.27 -6.59 7.59
CA THR A 435 -0.96 -6.24 7.06
C THR A 435 -0.59 -4.82 7.47
N LEU A 436 0.58 -4.65 8.07
CA LEU A 436 1.22 -3.35 8.30
C LEU A 436 2.33 -3.14 7.27
N ASN A 437 2.17 -2.17 6.38
CA ASN A 437 3.21 -1.79 5.43
C ASN A 437 4.17 -0.80 6.11
N THR A 438 5.46 -1.13 6.07
CA THR A 438 6.52 -0.32 6.66
C THR A 438 7.60 0.02 5.65
N GLN A 439 8.06 1.26 5.67
CA GLN A 439 9.16 1.78 4.84
C GLN A 439 10.38 2.08 5.70
N ARG A 440 11.56 1.62 5.26
CA ARG A 440 12.80 1.90 5.99
C ARG A 440 13.19 3.38 5.91
N SER A 441 13.59 3.94 7.04
CA SER A 441 14.37 5.18 7.08
C SER A 441 15.81 4.91 6.62
N PHE A 442 16.08 5.21 5.36
CA PHE A 442 17.33 4.86 4.69
C PHE A 442 18.55 5.67 5.17
N LEU A 443 18.35 6.83 5.80
CA LEU A 443 19.43 7.77 6.14
C LEU A 443 20.50 7.15 7.06
N GLY A 444 20.06 6.42 8.10
CA GLY A 444 20.97 5.73 9.03
C GLY A 444 21.84 4.69 8.32
N PRO A 445 21.25 3.69 7.65
CA PRO A 445 21.97 2.73 6.82
C PRO A 445 22.89 3.36 5.76
N PHE A 446 22.45 4.45 5.13
CA PHE A 446 23.25 5.19 4.14
C PHE A 446 24.54 5.75 4.77
N ILE A 447 24.45 6.39 5.93
CA ILE A 447 25.61 6.91 6.63
C ILE A 447 26.52 5.76 7.11
N ALA A 448 25.93 4.68 7.63
CA ALA A 448 26.68 3.56 8.17
C ALA A 448 27.43 2.75 7.09
N TYR A 449 26.83 2.58 5.90
CA TYR A 449 27.31 1.62 4.89
C TYR A 449 27.57 2.21 3.51
N LEU A 450 27.06 3.38 3.13
CA LEU A 450 27.45 4.00 1.86
C LEU A 450 28.65 4.92 2.02
N LEU A 451 28.63 5.78 3.05
CA LEU A 451 29.66 6.79 3.26
C LEU A 451 31.08 6.18 3.38
N PRO A 452 31.34 5.10 4.16
CA PRO A 452 32.66 4.49 4.20
C PRO A 452 33.09 3.96 2.82
N GLY A 453 32.17 3.36 2.06
CA GLY A 453 32.47 2.87 0.71
C GLY A 453 32.86 4.00 -0.27
N ILE A 454 32.17 5.15 -0.20
CA ILE A 454 32.52 6.35 -0.98
C ILE A 454 33.91 6.87 -0.58
N VAL A 455 34.22 6.93 0.73
CA VAL A 455 35.53 7.35 1.22
C VAL A 455 36.62 6.41 0.71
N ILE A 456 36.38 5.10 0.71
CA ILE A 456 37.33 4.10 0.19
C ILE A 456 37.53 4.27 -1.32
N ALA A 457 36.47 4.51 -2.09
CA ALA A 457 36.57 4.80 -3.53
C ALA A 457 37.43 6.06 -3.78
N LEU A 458 37.17 7.15 -3.05
CA LEU A 458 37.96 8.38 -3.14
C LEU A 458 39.43 8.16 -2.76
N MET A 459 39.68 7.38 -1.71
CA MET A 459 41.01 6.99 -1.26
C MET A 459 41.76 6.18 -2.34
N LEU A 460 41.14 5.17 -2.92
CA LEU A 460 41.68 4.39 -4.03
C LEU A 460 41.99 5.26 -5.26
N PHE A 461 41.12 6.21 -5.58
CA PHE A 461 41.35 7.16 -6.65
C PHE A 461 42.51 8.12 -6.35
N ALA A 462 42.59 8.64 -5.12
CA ALA A 462 43.70 9.49 -4.68
C ALA A 462 45.04 8.75 -4.75
N PHE A 463 45.06 7.45 -4.39
CA PHE A 463 46.23 6.60 -4.58
C PHE A 463 46.60 6.44 -6.05
N LEU A 464 45.63 6.27 -6.94
CA LEU A 464 45.86 6.18 -8.39
C LEU A 464 46.40 7.49 -8.99
N LEU A 465 46.03 8.64 -8.42
CA LEU A 465 46.57 9.95 -8.80
C LEU A 465 47.99 10.20 -8.31
N TYR A 466 48.43 9.51 -7.25
CA TYR A 466 49.77 9.68 -6.70
C TYR A 466 50.85 9.29 -7.71
N GLU A 467 51.67 10.27 -8.10
CA GLU A 467 52.77 10.09 -9.05
C GLU A 467 54.06 9.76 -8.31
N GLY A 468 54.29 8.47 -8.05
CA GLY A 468 55.60 7.97 -7.68
C GLY A 468 56.55 7.90 -8.90
N LYS A 469 57.87 8.04 -8.69
CA LYS A 469 58.88 7.81 -9.73
C LYS A 469 58.82 6.34 -10.21
N PRO A 470 58.52 6.05 -11.49
CA PRO A 470 58.36 4.67 -11.96
C PRO A 470 59.65 3.85 -11.76
N GLY A 471 59.50 2.63 -11.23
CA GLY A 471 60.59 1.65 -11.11
C GLY A 471 61.22 1.47 -9.72
N GLU A 472 60.75 2.17 -8.68
CA GLU A 472 61.21 1.92 -7.31
C GLU A 472 60.42 0.77 -6.65
N PRO A 473 61.08 -0.29 -6.11
CA PRO A 473 60.41 -1.39 -5.43
C PRO A 473 59.60 -0.95 -4.19
N VAL A 474 59.94 0.21 -3.63
CA VAL A 474 59.21 0.87 -2.54
C VAL A 474 57.75 1.16 -2.92
N GLN A 475 57.47 1.52 -4.19
CA GLN A 475 56.10 1.84 -4.62
C GLN A 475 55.18 0.62 -4.68
N ILE A 476 55.69 -0.54 -5.11
CA ILE A 476 54.89 -1.78 -5.12
C ILE A 476 54.53 -2.16 -3.68
N MET A 477 55.50 -2.05 -2.75
CA MET A 477 55.26 -2.33 -1.34
C MET A 477 54.24 -1.37 -0.73
N THR A 478 54.35 -0.07 -1.02
CA THR A 478 53.37 0.94 -0.56
C THR A 478 51.98 0.63 -1.13
N ALA A 479 51.88 0.27 -2.41
CA ALA A 479 50.61 -0.09 -3.04
C ALA A 479 49.96 -1.32 -2.42
N LEU A 480 50.76 -2.37 -2.17
CA LEU A 480 50.31 -3.60 -1.51
C LEU A 480 49.84 -3.33 -0.09
N ASN A 481 50.59 -2.53 0.68
CA ASN A 481 50.19 -2.16 2.05
C ASN A 481 48.90 -1.33 2.06
N TYR A 482 48.76 -0.38 1.13
CA TYR A 482 47.58 0.47 1.02
C TYR A 482 46.34 -0.34 0.61
N THR A 483 46.46 -1.19 -0.40
CA THR A 483 45.38 -2.05 -0.87
C THR A 483 45.00 -3.11 0.17
N ALA A 484 45.97 -3.68 0.89
CA ALA A 484 45.71 -4.58 2.01
C ALA A 484 44.96 -3.89 3.16
N ALA A 485 45.35 -2.67 3.53
CA ALA A 485 44.67 -1.91 4.58
C ALA A 485 43.21 -1.62 4.20
N LEU A 486 42.97 -1.13 2.99
CA LEU A 486 41.60 -0.85 2.52
C LEU A 486 40.77 -2.13 2.36
N PHE A 487 41.36 -3.25 1.94
CA PHE A 487 40.69 -4.54 1.88
C PHE A 487 40.10 -4.94 3.25
N PHE A 488 40.87 -4.79 4.33
CA PHE A 488 40.36 -5.09 5.68
C PHE A 488 39.24 -4.14 6.12
N VAL A 489 39.33 -2.85 5.77
CA VAL A 489 38.24 -1.90 6.06
C VAL A 489 36.96 -2.32 5.32
N ILE A 490 37.05 -2.63 4.02
CA ILE A 490 35.91 -3.12 3.21
C ILE A 490 35.34 -4.41 3.84
N ALA A 491 36.20 -5.37 4.21
CA ALA A 491 35.77 -6.65 4.78
C ALA A 491 35.01 -6.48 6.10
N ILE A 492 35.49 -5.61 7.00
CA ILE A 492 34.82 -5.32 8.27
C ILE A 492 33.47 -4.64 8.01
N THR A 493 33.42 -3.61 7.17
CA THR A 493 32.18 -2.89 6.90
C THR A 493 31.17 -3.76 6.15
N HIS A 494 31.60 -4.58 5.19
CA HIS A 494 30.74 -5.52 4.46
C HIS A 494 30.21 -6.64 5.37
N THR A 495 31.03 -7.17 6.28
CA THR A 495 30.57 -8.13 7.28
C THR A 495 29.53 -7.50 8.22
N GLY A 496 29.76 -6.26 8.65
CA GLY A 496 28.80 -5.49 9.46
C GLY A 496 27.48 -5.24 8.75
N LEU A 497 27.51 -4.92 7.45
CA LEU A 497 26.32 -4.81 6.60
C LEU A 497 25.56 -6.14 6.62
N ARG A 498 26.22 -7.25 6.26
CA ARG A 498 25.59 -8.57 6.14
C ARG A 498 24.98 -9.06 7.46
N SER A 499 25.65 -8.79 8.59
CA SER A 499 25.11 -9.13 9.92
C SER A 499 23.85 -8.33 10.29
N SER A 500 23.72 -7.08 9.83
CA SER A 500 22.58 -6.22 10.18
C SER A 500 21.29 -6.61 9.47
N ILE A 501 21.41 -7.13 8.25
CA ILE A 501 20.29 -7.48 7.37
C ILE A 501 19.94 -8.97 7.39
N GLY A 502 20.85 -9.84 7.85
CA GLY A 502 20.65 -11.30 7.83
C GLY A 502 20.41 -11.85 6.42
N ALA A 503 20.99 -11.22 5.40
CA ALA A 503 20.63 -11.47 4.01
C ALA A 503 21.06 -12.86 3.53
N VAL A 504 20.12 -13.54 2.87
CA VAL A 504 20.34 -14.81 2.16
C VAL A 504 20.87 -14.56 0.73
N GLY A 505 20.44 -13.46 0.09
CA GLY A 505 20.85 -13.04 -1.26
C GLY A 505 21.88 -11.91 -1.28
N ILE A 506 22.13 -11.35 -2.48
CA ILE A 506 22.96 -10.14 -2.68
C ILE A 506 22.04 -8.93 -2.62
N THR A 507 22.34 -7.99 -1.74
CA THR A 507 21.61 -6.72 -1.64
C THR A 507 22.20 -5.63 -2.53
N TYR A 508 21.41 -4.61 -2.85
CA TYR A 508 21.86 -3.46 -3.63
C TYR A 508 23.15 -2.84 -3.08
N MET A 509 23.22 -2.64 -1.76
CA MET A 509 24.41 -2.10 -1.09
C MET A 509 25.64 -3.01 -1.17
N GLU A 510 25.48 -4.33 -1.23
CA GLU A 510 26.62 -5.26 -1.37
C GLU A 510 27.33 -5.10 -2.72
N ASN A 511 26.64 -4.66 -3.78
CA ASN A 511 27.27 -4.40 -5.08
C ASN A 511 28.40 -3.37 -4.98
N LEU A 512 28.26 -2.37 -4.11
CA LEU A 512 29.32 -1.40 -3.85
C LEU A 512 30.58 -2.08 -3.29
N TYR A 513 30.43 -2.94 -2.28
CA TYR A 513 31.55 -3.62 -1.64
C TYR A 513 32.21 -4.64 -2.57
N ILE A 514 31.40 -5.40 -3.31
CA ILE A 514 31.86 -6.32 -4.36
C ILE A 514 32.69 -5.54 -5.40
N LEU A 515 32.17 -4.41 -5.87
CA LEU A 515 32.88 -3.54 -6.81
C LEU A 515 34.19 -3.00 -6.23
N LEU A 516 34.20 -2.57 -4.96
CA LEU A 516 35.40 -2.08 -4.30
C LEU A 516 36.51 -3.16 -4.20
N TYR A 517 36.16 -4.43 -3.96
CA TYR A 517 37.14 -5.53 -4.01
C TYR A 517 37.75 -5.68 -5.41
N VAL A 518 36.92 -5.62 -6.46
CA VAL A 518 37.38 -5.70 -7.85
C VAL A 518 38.31 -4.52 -8.18
N VAL A 519 37.95 -3.32 -7.75
CA VAL A 519 38.74 -2.10 -7.96
C VAL A 519 40.09 -2.17 -7.25
N ILE A 520 40.14 -2.71 -6.02
CA ILE A 520 41.41 -2.95 -5.31
C ILE A 520 42.34 -3.84 -6.13
N ILE A 521 41.82 -4.94 -6.66
CA ILE A 521 42.61 -5.88 -7.48
C ILE A 521 43.11 -5.17 -8.74
N ILE A 522 42.24 -4.42 -9.43
CA ILE A 522 42.60 -3.66 -10.63
C ILE A 522 43.72 -2.65 -10.34
N ILE A 523 43.64 -1.92 -9.23
CA ILE A 523 44.67 -0.94 -8.84
C ILE A 523 46.00 -1.61 -8.47
N ALA A 524 45.95 -2.73 -7.76
CA ALA A 524 47.14 -3.52 -7.42
C ALA A 524 47.84 -4.05 -8.69
N VAL A 525 47.07 -4.63 -9.61
CA VAL A 525 47.57 -5.13 -10.90
C VAL A 525 48.11 -3.98 -11.74
N ASN A 526 47.41 -2.84 -11.81
CA ASN A 526 47.88 -1.66 -12.52
C ASN A 526 49.24 -1.19 -12.00
N THR A 527 49.40 -1.11 -10.68
CA THR A 527 50.66 -0.66 -10.06
C THR A 527 51.80 -1.64 -10.35
N PHE A 528 51.52 -2.94 -10.32
CA PHE A 528 52.48 -3.98 -10.69
C PHE A 528 52.90 -3.88 -12.16
N LEU A 529 51.95 -3.69 -13.09
CA LEU A 529 52.23 -3.54 -14.51
C LEU A 529 53.04 -2.27 -14.81
N LEU A 530 52.75 -1.16 -14.14
CA LEU A 530 53.49 0.10 -14.29
C LEU A 530 54.96 -0.03 -13.87
N SER A 531 55.24 -0.85 -12.86
CA SER A 531 56.62 -1.10 -12.42
C SER A 531 57.36 -2.13 -13.27
N ASN A 532 56.70 -3.24 -13.64
CA ASN A 532 57.39 -4.40 -14.23
C ASN A 532 57.25 -4.53 -15.75
N ARG A 533 56.20 -3.95 -16.36
CA ARG A 533 55.89 -4.06 -17.80
C ARG A 533 55.40 -2.71 -18.36
N PRO A 534 56.22 -1.64 -18.29
CA PRO A 534 55.80 -0.29 -18.65
C PRO A 534 55.46 -0.10 -20.14
N ASN A 535 55.79 -1.05 -21.01
CA ASN A 535 55.57 -0.94 -22.47
C ASN A 535 54.14 -1.32 -22.92
N ILE A 536 53.27 -1.79 -22.02
CA ILE A 536 51.88 -2.14 -22.35
C ILE A 536 51.09 -0.86 -22.60
N PHE A 537 50.39 -0.76 -23.74
CA PHE A 537 49.65 0.44 -24.18
C PHE A 537 48.74 1.05 -23.10
N ILE A 538 47.99 0.23 -22.38
CA ILE A 538 47.05 0.66 -21.33
C ILE A 538 47.75 1.47 -20.23
N VAL A 539 48.98 1.10 -19.88
CA VAL A 539 49.74 1.68 -18.76
C VAL A 539 50.73 2.75 -19.25
N SER A 540 51.25 2.58 -20.47
CA SER A 540 52.19 3.50 -21.10
C SER A 540 51.53 4.77 -21.65
N PHE A 541 50.22 4.73 -21.89
CA PHE A 541 49.47 5.87 -22.44
C PHE A 541 49.47 7.07 -21.47
N ARG A 542 50.28 8.08 -21.79
CA ARG A 542 50.38 9.37 -21.10
C ARG A 542 50.49 9.25 -19.57
N HIS A 543 51.40 8.39 -19.08
CA HIS A 543 51.60 8.15 -17.64
C HIS A 543 50.33 7.66 -16.94
N ASN A 544 49.80 6.53 -17.42
CA ASN A 544 48.62 5.86 -16.84
C ASN A 544 47.33 6.72 -16.88
N LEU A 545 47.22 7.64 -17.84
CA LEU A 545 46.08 8.55 -17.94
C LEU A 545 44.77 7.79 -18.20
N LEU A 546 44.82 6.71 -18.96
CA LEU A 546 43.64 5.94 -19.36
C LEU A 546 42.90 5.37 -18.13
N ILE A 547 43.62 4.75 -17.20
CA ILE A 547 43.03 4.16 -15.99
C ILE A 547 42.57 5.27 -15.04
N LYS A 548 43.33 6.39 -14.93
CA LYS A 548 42.92 7.57 -14.15
C LYS A 548 41.59 8.15 -14.64
N VAL A 549 41.43 8.33 -15.95
CA VAL A 549 40.22 8.90 -16.56
C VAL A 549 39.04 7.91 -16.54
N LEU A 550 39.28 6.61 -16.67
CA LEU A 550 38.21 5.60 -16.68
C LEU A 550 37.72 5.17 -15.29
N TYR A 551 38.46 5.49 -14.22
CA TYR A 551 38.13 5.09 -12.85
C TYR A 551 36.67 5.40 -12.48
N TRP A 552 36.28 6.68 -12.50
CA TRP A 552 34.94 7.10 -12.10
C TRP A 552 33.84 6.66 -13.08
N PRO A 553 34.02 6.76 -14.42
CA PRO A 553 33.04 6.25 -15.37
C PRO A 553 32.73 4.77 -15.20
N LEU A 554 33.75 3.92 -15.02
CA LEU A 554 33.55 2.50 -14.82
C LEU A 554 32.94 2.22 -13.44
N PHE A 555 33.44 2.86 -12.39
CA PHE A 555 32.92 2.65 -11.03
C PHE A 555 31.44 2.99 -10.93
N ILE A 556 31.06 4.22 -11.31
CA ILE A 556 29.69 4.69 -11.21
C ILE A 556 28.82 4.03 -12.29
N GLY A 557 29.37 3.75 -13.48
CA GLY A 557 28.65 3.05 -14.54
C GLY A 557 28.24 1.63 -14.14
N VAL A 558 29.11 0.88 -13.47
CA VAL A 558 28.75 -0.45 -12.93
C VAL A 558 27.69 -0.32 -11.83
N MET A 559 27.80 0.68 -10.95
CA MET A 559 26.75 0.96 -9.96
C MET A 559 25.40 1.32 -10.61
N LEU A 560 25.40 2.09 -11.70
CA LEU A 560 24.19 2.40 -12.46
C LEU A 560 23.58 1.15 -13.06
N ILE A 561 24.39 0.25 -13.65
CA ILE A 561 23.91 -1.03 -14.17
C ILE A 561 23.26 -1.86 -13.05
N ALA A 562 23.90 -1.96 -11.89
CA ALA A 562 23.33 -2.66 -10.74
C ALA A 562 22.01 -2.02 -10.28
N THR A 563 21.93 -0.69 -10.27
CA THR A 563 20.71 0.07 -9.93
C THR A 563 19.58 -0.27 -10.91
N LEU A 564 19.84 -0.26 -12.22
CA LEU A 564 18.85 -0.58 -13.24
C LEU A 564 18.36 -2.03 -13.14
N LEU A 565 19.28 -2.97 -12.94
CA LEU A 565 18.91 -4.39 -12.80
C LEU A 565 18.01 -4.65 -11.60
N ILE A 566 18.25 -3.97 -10.47
CA ILE A 566 17.54 -4.23 -9.21
C ILE A 566 16.23 -3.43 -9.08
N PHE A 567 16.14 -2.23 -9.63
CA PHE A 567 14.96 -1.36 -9.43
C PHE A 567 14.04 -1.30 -10.65
N VAL A 568 14.50 -1.66 -11.84
CA VAL A 568 13.75 -1.45 -13.10
C VAL A 568 13.46 -2.76 -13.83
N TYR A 569 14.39 -3.71 -13.78
CA TYR A 569 14.33 -4.93 -14.59
C TYR A 569 14.22 -6.24 -13.79
N SER A 570 14.28 -6.19 -12.45
CA SER A 570 13.90 -7.29 -11.55
C SER A 570 12.38 -7.36 -11.43
#